data_AF-A0A7U1BGP0-F1
#
_entry.id   AF-A0A7U1BGP0-F1
#
_cell.length_a   1.000
_cell.length_b   1.000
_cell.length_c   1.000
_cell.angle_alpha   90.00
_cell.angle_beta   90.00
_cell.angle_gamma   90.00
#
_symmetry.space_group_name_H-M   'P 1'
#
loop_
_entity.id
_entity.type
_entity.pdbx_description
1 polymer ?
#
loop_
_entity_poly.entity_id
_entity_poly.type
_entity_poly.pdbx_seq_one_letter_code
_entity_poly.pdbx_strand_id
1 'polypeptide(L)'
;MDSTVYPTPPSTNSISLAEAVEIAEARFKAAVQGCKDDWHNGNDLVILQDNIPQLFGGILVEHFKRCVGEVSGFPVEITVMDSGNNYHTLVQMPKNMRSSQVVSSPQSAQTSPSQQTPIDLKAVAAGLKKAPRP
;
A
#
# COMPACT_ATOMS: atom_id res chain seq x y z
N MET A 1 -39.95 49.46 -13.80
CA MET A 1 -38.71 49.25 -14.58
C MET A 1 -37.89 48.29 -13.74
N ASP A 2 -38.06 46.99 -13.96
CA ASP A 2 -37.51 45.95 -13.10
C ASP A 2 -36.18 45.49 -13.71
N SER A 3 -35.06 45.94 -13.13
CA SER A 3 -33.72 45.54 -13.55
C SER A 3 -33.40 44.19 -12.94
N THR A 4 -33.65 43.13 -13.69
CA THR A 4 -33.18 41.78 -13.34
C THR A 4 -31.66 41.74 -13.49
N VAL A 5 -30.95 41.82 -12.36
CA VAL A 5 -29.51 41.61 -12.26
C VAL A 5 -29.25 40.12 -12.45
N TYR A 6 -28.71 39.72 -13.59
CA TYR A 6 -28.24 38.36 -13.82
C TYR A 6 -27.00 38.09 -12.95
N PRO A 7 -26.95 36.99 -12.18
CA PRO A 7 -25.73 36.56 -11.51
C PRO A 7 -24.69 36.14 -12.54
N THR A 8 -23.52 36.78 -12.51
CA THR A 8 -22.33 36.37 -13.26
C THR A 8 -21.98 34.93 -12.87
N PRO A 9 -21.85 33.98 -13.82
CA PRO A 9 -21.38 32.64 -13.50
C PRO A 9 -19.96 32.71 -12.94
N PRO A 10 -19.59 31.82 -11.99
CA PRO A 10 -18.24 31.78 -11.44
C PRO A 10 -17.24 31.62 -12.58
N SER A 11 -16.22 32.48 -12.57
CA SER A 11 -15.12 32.47 -13.54
C SER A 11 -14.52 31.06 -13.56
N THR A 12 -14.78 30.32 -14.63
CA THR A 12 -14.22 28.99 -14.82
C THR A 12 -12.74 29.21 -15.07
N ASN A 13 -11.89 28.81 -14.10
CA ASN A 13 -10.44 28.79 -14.27
C ASN A 13 -10.13 27.77 -15.38
N SER A 14 -10.16 28.22 -16.63
CA SER A 14 -9.87 27.39 -17.79
C SER A 14 -8.36 27.19 -17.88
N ILE A 15 -7.89 26.08 -17.32
CA ILE A 15 -6.50 25.63 -17.48
C ILE A 15 -6.23 25.44 -18.97
N SER A 16 -5.11 26.00 -19.45
CA SER A 16 -4.71 25.81 -20.84
C SER A 16 -4.27 24.37 -21.10
N LEU A 17 -4.36 23.89 -22.34
CA LEU A 17 -3.87 22.54 -22.67
C LEU A 17 -2.40 22.34 -22.28
N ALA A 18 -1.56 23.35 -22.51
CA ALA A 18 -0.14 23.31 -22.17
C ALA A 18 0.09 23.14 -20.66
N GLU A 19 -0.65 23.91 -19.86
CA GLU A 19 -0.59 23.83 -18.40
C GLU A 19 -1.13 22.49 -17.88
N ALA A 20 -2.21 21.97 -18.46
CA ALA A 20 -2.73 20.64 -18.12
C ALA A 20 -1.70 19.53 -18.41
N VAL A 21 -0.99 19.63 -19.55
CA VAL A 21 0.07 18.68 -19.91
C VAL A 21 1.24 18.77 -18.94
N GLU A 22 1.67 19.98 -18.57
CA GLU A 22 2.75 20.19 -17.61
C GLU A 22 2.40 19.61 -16.23
N ILE A 23 1.16 19.84 -15.76
CA ILE A 23 0.65 19.27 -14.50
C ILE A 23 0.64 17.73 -14.58
N ALA A 24 0.15 17.18 -15.69
CA ALA A 24 0.07 15.73 -15.89
C ALA A 24 1.48 15.09 -15.90
N GLU A 25 2.44 15.72 -16.58
CA GLU A 25 3.83 15.28 -16.61
C GLU A 25 4.49 15.36 -15.22
N ALA A 26 4.25 16.46 -14.49
CA ALA A 26 4.75 16.62 -13.13
C ALA A 26 4.21 15.54 -12.19
N ARG A 27 2.91 15.22 -12.27
CA ARG A 27 2.29 14.14 -11.49
C ARG A 27 2.86 12.77 -11.85
N PHE A 28 3.03 12.51 -13.15
CA PHE A 28 3.64 11.26 -13.61
C PHE A 28 5.05 11.08 -13.05
N LYS A 29 5.90 12.11 -13.16
CA LYS A 29 7.27 12.09 -12.61
C LYS A 29 7.27 11.92 -11.10
N ALA A 30 6.41 12.62 -10.39
CA ALA A 30 6.28 12.52 -8.93
C ALA A 30 5.87 11.10 -8.51
N ALA A 31 4.93 10.47 -9.22
CA ALA A 31 4.52 9.10 -8.94
C ALA A 31 5.66 8.08 -9.15
N VAL A 32 6.42 8.20 -10.24
CA VAL A 32 7.59 7.32 -10.49
C VAL A 32 8.65 7.52 -9.39
N GLN A 33 8.94 8.77 -9.05
CA GLN A 33 9.92 9.10 -8.02
C GLN A 33 9.48 8.61 -6.63
N GLY A 34 8.19 8.76 -6.28
CA GLY A 34 7.63 8.22 -5.04
C GLY A 34 7.77 6.70 -4.93
N CYS A 35 7.48 5.97 -6.01
CA CYS A 35 7.69 4.51 -6.04
C CYS A 35 9.15 4.13 -5.80
N LYS A 36 10.08 4.87 -6.42
CA LYS A 36 11.51 4.66 -6.25
C LYS A 36 11.93 4.88 -4.79
N ASP A 37 11.51 5.99 -4.20
CA ASP A 37 11.93 6.39 -2.86
C ASP A 37 11.36 5.43 -1.81
N ASP A 38 10.06 5.09 -1.89
CA ASP A 38 9.44 4.13 -0.99
C ASP A 38 10.07 2.73 -1.13
N TRP A 39 10.38 2.30 -2.35
CA TRP A 39 11.07 1.03 -2.57
C TRP A 39 12.47 1.02 -1.99
N HIS A 40 13.25 2.10 -2.14
CA HIS A 40 14.55 2.24 -1.50
C HIS A 40 14.46 2.22 0.03
N ASN A 41 13.35 2.71 0.60
CA ASN A 41 13.06 2.65 2.03
C ASN A 41 12.60 1.25 2.49
N GLY A 42 12.40 0.31 1.56
CA GLY A 42 12.06 -1.08 1.86
C GLY A 42 10.60 -1.46 1.68
N ASN A 43 9.76 -0.53 1.20
CA ASN A 43 8.36 -0.81 0.93
C ASN A 43 8.22 -1.55 -0.40
N ASP A 44 7.56 -2.70 -0.39
CA ASP A 44 7.22 -3.46 -1.59
C ASP A 44 5.82 -3.15 -2.12
N LEU A 45 5.01 -2.40 -1.36
CA LEU A 45 3.70 -1.91 -1.74
C LEU A 45 3.66 -0.39 -1.63
N VAL A 46 3.36 0.28 -2.74
CA VAL A 46 3.27 1.75 -2.80
C VAL A 46 1.88 2.15 -3.26
N ILE A 47 1.21 3.00 -2.47
CA ILE A 47 -0.12 3.54 -2.80
C ILE A 47 0.07 4.95 -3.34
N LEU A 48 -0.25 5.15 -4.62
CA LEU A 48 -0.24 6.45 -5.26
C LEU A 48 -1.57 7.17 -5.00
N GLN A 49 -1.50 8.48 -4.74
CA GLN A 49 -2.70 9.30 -4.61
C GLN A 49 -3.53 9.29 -5.90
N ASP A 50 -2.86 9.35 -7.04
CA ASP A 50 -3.49 9.39 -8.35
C ASP A 50 -3.89 7.98 -8.85
N ASN A 51 -5.05 7.92 -9.51
CA ASN A 51 -5.44 6.76 -10.32
C ASN A 51 -4.76 6.86 -11.69
N ILE A 52 -3.56 6.29 -11.82
CA ILE A 52 -2.74 6.35 -13.02
C ILE A 52 -3.50 5.80 -14.25
N PRO A 53 -4.18 4.63 -14.17
CA PRO A 53 -5.03 4.17 -15.27
C PRO A 53 -6.11 5.16 -15.72
N GLN A 54 -6.77 5.84 -14.77
CA GLN A 54 -7.83 6.80 -15.09
C GLN A 54 -7.29 8.12 -15.63
N LEU A 55 -6.15 8.59 -15.12
CA LEU A 55 -5.55 9.86 -15.54
C LEU A 55 -4.87 9.76 -16.91
N PHE A 56 -4.21 8.64 -17.19
CA PHE A 56 -3.30 8.55 -18.34
C PHE A 56 -3.69 7.48 -19.36
N GLY A 57 -4.62 6.58 -19.03
CA GLY A 57 -5.03 5.48 -19.91
C GLY A 57 -3.95 4.41 -20.10
N GLY A 58 -4.27 3.39 -20.90
CA GLY A 58 -3.48 2.15 -20.99
C GLY A 58 -2.03 2.32 -21.49
N ILE A 59 -1.79 3.20 -22.48
CA ILE A 59 -0.44 3.37 -23.06
C ILE A 59 0.54 3.94 -22.03
N LEU A 60 0.10 4.96 -21.29
CA LEU A 60 0.93 5.60 -20.28
C LEU A 60 1.03 4.77 -18.99
N VAL A 61 0.06 3.90 -18.71
CA VAL A 61 0.19 2.86 -17.67
C VAL A 61 1.36 1.92 -17.97
N GLU A 62 1.47 1.41 -19.19
CA GLU A 62 2.58 0.52 -19.56
C GLU A 62 3.92 1.26 -19.57
N HIS A 63 3.92 2.54 -19.98
CA HIS A 63 5.10 3.40 -19.84
C HIS A 63 5.48 3.62 -18.37
N PHE A 64 4.50 3.83 -17.49
CA PHE A 64 4.70 3.97 -16.04
C PHE A 64 5.35 2.72 -15.45
N LYS A 65 4.80 1.54 -15.74
CA LYS A 65 5.37 0.25 -15.31
C LYS A 65 6.81 0.10 -15.78
N ARG A 66 7.12 0.48 -17.03
CA ARG A 66 8.48 0.45 -17.55
C ARG A 66 9.41 1.37 -16.76
N CYS A 67 9.05 2.62 -16.54
CA CYS A 67 9.89 3.57 -15.79
C CYS A 67 10.18 3.08 -14.37
N VAL A 68 9.15 2.60 -13.65
CA VAL A 68 9.32 2.08 -12.29
C VAL A 68 10.11 0.76 -12.29
N GLY A 69 9.90 -0.09 -13.30
CA GLY A 69 10.61 -1.35 -13.46
C GLY A 69 12.09 -1.17 -13.82
N GLU A 70 12.44 -0.15 -14.61
CA GLU A 70 13.83 0.21 -14.91
C GLU A 70 14.60 0.62 -13.66
N VAL A 71 13.95 1.36 -12.76
CA VAL A 71 14.56 1.79 -11.49
C VAL A 71 14.76 0.62 -10.54
N SER A 72 13.79 -0.28 -10.46
CA SER A 72 13.84 -1.42 -9.54
C SER A 72 14.58 -2.64 -10.11
N GLY A 73 14.84 -2.65 -11.42
CA GLY A 73 15.49 -3.74 -12.14
C GLY A 73 14.57 -4.92 -12.48
N PHE A 74 13.28 -4.84 -12.16
CA PHE A 74 12.30 -5.91 -12.39
C PHE A 74 10.96 -5.33 -12.84
N PRO A 75 10.13 -6.10 -13.57
CA PRO A 75 8.76 -5.70 -13.88
C PRO A 75 7.95 -5.42 -12.60
N VAL A 76 7.07 -4.42 -12.68
CA VAL A 76 6.14 -4.08 -11.59
C VAL A 76 4.70 -4.30 -12.03
N GLU A 77 3.87 -4.66 -11.07
CA GLU A 77 2.43 -4.76 -11.27
C GLU A 77 1.73 -3.55 -10.68
N ILE A 78 0.65 -3.11 -11.32
CA ILE A 78 -0.21 -2.06 -10.79
C ILE A 78 -1.65 -2.54 -10.75
N THR A 79 -2.36 -2.14 -9.71
CA THR A 79 -3.77 -2.45 -9.51
C THR A 79 -4.50 -1.21 -9.07
N VAL A 80 -5.75 -1.04 -9.52
CA VAL A 80 -6.61 0.03 -9.01
C VAL A 80 -7.17 -0.43 -7.68
N MET A 81 -7.00 0.39 -6.65
CA MET A 81 -7.51 0.17 -5.31
C MET A 81 -8.66 1.13 -5.04
N ASP A 82 -9.79 0.61 -4.60
CA ASP A 82 -10.95 1.39 -4.15
C ASP A 82 -10.84 1.67 -2.64
N SER A 83 -10.79 2.94 -2.26
CA SER A 83 -10.73 3.40 -0.87
C SER A 83 -12.03 4.07 -0.42
N GLY A 84 -13.14 3.85 -1.13
CA GLY A 84 -14.47 4.38 -0.85
C GLY A 84 -14.66 5.86 -1.22
N ASN A 85 -13.69 6.70 -0.91
CA ASN A 85 -13.73 8.14 -1.25
C ASN A 85 -13.10 8.43 -2.61
N ASN A 86 -12.10 7.66 -3.01
CA ASN A 86 -11.34 7.84 -4.24
C ASN A 86 -10.77 6.49 -4.70
N TYR A 87 -10.42 6.43 -5.99
CA TYR A 87 -9.63 5.34 -6.55
C TYR A 87 -8.15 5.73 -6.53
N HIS A 88 -7.32 4.78 -6.11
CA HIS A 88 -5.88 4.92 -6.02
C HIS A 88 -5.20 3.86 -6.87
N THR A 89 -3.90 4.06 -7.13
CA THR A 89 -3.09 3.02 -7.78
C THR A 89 -2.23 2.36 -6.72
N LEU A 90 -2.38 1.06 -6.53
CA LEU A 90 -1.46 0.24 -5.76
C LEU A 90 -0.41 -0.33 -6.70
N VAL A 91 0.85 0.01 -6.45
CA VAL A 91 2.02 -0.49 -7.18
C VAL A 91 2.69 -1.56 -6.33
N GLN A 92 2.86 -2.74 -6.93
CA GLN A 92 3.58 -3.86 -6.33
C GLN A 92 5.02 -3.84 -6.86
N MET A 93 5.93 -3.43 -6.00
CA MET A 93 7.36 -3.38 -6.26
C MET A 93 7.98 -4.76 -6.01
N PRO A 94 9.07 -5.13 -6.71
CA PRO A 94 9.82 -6.34 -6.39
C PRO A 94 10.38 -6.24 -4.97
N LYS A 95 10.53 -7.38 -4.30
CA LYS A 95 11.06 -7.39 -2.93
C LYS A 95 12.47 -6.79 -2.87
N ASN A 96 12.64 -5.70 -2.11
CA ASN A 96 13.95 -5.09 -1.92
C ASN A 96 14.78 -5.90 -0.91
N MET A 97 15.63 -6.80 -1.43
CA MET A 97 16.51 -7.65 -0.61
C MET A 97 17.54 -6.86 0.21
N ARG A 98 17.74 -5.57 -0.08
CA ARG A 98 18.64 -4.70 0.72
C ARG A 98 17.99 -4.23 2.03
N SER A 99 16.66 -4.31 2.16
CA SER A 99 15.92 -3.90 3.37
C SER A 99 15.65 -5.04 4.37
N SER A 100 15.94 -6.30 4.00
CA SER A 100 15.68 -7.48 4.86
C SER A 100 16.51 -7.57 6.16
N GLN A 101 17.20 -6.50 6.58
CA GLN A 101 17.95 -6.49 7.85
C GLN A 101 17.22 -5.89 9.05
N VAL A 102 15.98 -5.39 8.93
CA VAL A 102 15.31 -4.78 10.09
C VAL A 102 13.85 -5.21 10.23
N VAL A 103 13.62 -6.03 11.27
CA VAL A 103 12.38 -6.25 12.03
C VAL A 103 11.29 -7.12 11.39
N SER A 104 11.17 -8.34 11.94
CA SER A 104 9.94 -8.86 12.54
C SER A 104 10.24 -10.16 13.31
N SER A 105 10.66 -10.04 14.57
CA SER A 105 10.41 -11.10 15.55
C SER A 105 8.90 -11.11 15.85
N PRO A 106 8.20 -12.25 15.83
CA PRO A 106 6.81 -12.29 16.23
C PRO A 106 6.76 -12.21 17.75
N GLN A 107 6.53 -11.02 18.33
CA GLN A 107 6.04 -10.95 19.70
C GLN A 107 4.56 -11.29 19.66
N SER A 108 4.30 -12.60 19.59
CA SER A 108 3.00 -13.22 19.78
C SER A 108 2.37 -12.60 21.02
N ALA A 109 1.17 -12.03 20.85
CA ALA A 109 0.39 -11.42 21.90
C ALA A 109 0.24 -12.43 23.05
N GLN A 110 0.93 -12.16 24.16
CA GLN A 110 0.75 -12.86 25.41
C GLN A 110 -0.66 -12.55 25.92
N THR A 111 -1.60 -13.46 25.65
CA THR A 111 -2.90 -13.43 26.33
C THR A 111 -2.68 -13.78 27.80
N SER A 112 -2.85 -12.80 28.67
CA SER A 112 -2.93 -12.98 30.12
C SER A 112 -4.07 -13.95 30.49
N PRO A 113 -3.84 -14.98 31.32
CA PRO A 113 -4.92 -15.58 32.09
C PRO A 113 -5.01 -14.86 33.44
N SER A 114 -6.07 -14.07 33.62
CA SER A 114 -6.40 -13.48 34.92
C SER A 114 -7.20 -14.46 35.79
N GLN A 115 -6.66 -14.68 36.99
CA GLN A 115 -7.29 -15.06 38.26
C GLN A 115 -7.86 -16.47 38.51
N GLN A 116 -7.09 -17.20 39.32
CA GLN A 116 -7.44 -17.75 40.64
C GLN A 116 -8.45 -18.90 40.78
N THR A 117 -7.94 -20.08 41.14
CA THR A 117 -8.33 -20.79 42.38
C THR A 117 -7.21 -21.78 42.79
N PRO A 118 -6.70 -21.77 44.04
CA PRO A 118 -5.80 -22.81 44.52
C PRO A 118 -6.62 -23.92 45.15
N ILE A 119 -6.61 -25.13 44.55
CA ILE A 119 -7.19 -26.30 45.20
C ILE A 119 -6.17 -27.44 45.18
N ASP A 120 -5.56 -27.55 46.36
CA ASP A 120 -5.19 -28.75 47.12
C ASP A 120 -4.20 -29.78 46.55
N LEU A 121 -3.07 -29.86 47.25
CA LEU A 121 -2.13 -30.97 47.22
C LEU A 121 -2.80 -32.20 47.85
N LYS A 122 -2.90 -33.29 47.07
CA LYS A 122 -2.69 -34.71 47.44
C LYS A 122 -3.75 -35.64 46.84
N ALA A 123 -3.35 -36.40 45.81
CA ALA A 123 -3.78 -37.77 45.57
C ALA A 123 -2.78 -38.38 44.56
N VAL A 124 -1.72 -39.05 45.01
CA VAL A 124 -1.67 -40.51 45.28
C VAL A 124 -1.76 -41.36 43.99
N ALA A 125 -0.56 -41.79 43.59
CA ALA A 125 -0.15 -43.17 43.28
C ALA A 125 -0.60 -43.90 41.99
N ALA A 126 0.44 -44.54 41.42
CA ALA A 126 0.52 -45.95 41.00
C ALA A 126 0.46 -46.29 39.49
N GLY A 127 1.54 -46.97 39.04
CA GLY A 127 1.59 -47.91 37.91
C GLY A 127 1.53 -47.28 36.52
N LEU A 128 2.17 -47.77 35.47
CA LEU A 128 2.60 -49.13 35.15
C LEU A 128 3.60 -49.06 33.98
N LYS A 129 4.71 -49.79 34.09
CA LYS A 129 5.73 -49.91 33.04
C LYS A 129 5.23 -50.79 31.89
N LYS A 130 5.21 -50.27 30.65
CA LYS A 130 5.19 -51.02 29.36
C LYS A 130 5.37 -49.99 28.24
N ALA A 131 6.09 -50.20 27.15
CA ALA A 131 6.31 -51.40 26.34
C ALA A 131 7.62 -51.25 25.52
N PRO A 132 7.79 -51.93 24.37
CA PRO A 132 8.13 -53.35 24.18
C PRO A 132 9.52 -53.52 23.50
N ARG A 133 10.23 -54.63 23.78
CA ARG A 133 11.43 -55.02 23.01
C ARG A 133 11.03 -55.94 21.83
N PRO A 134 11.76 -55.88 20.70
CA PRO A 134 11.68 -56.88 19.63
C PRO A 134 12.25 -58.24 20.08
#